data_AF-A0A0F9HWW0-F1
#
_entry.id   AF-A0A0F9HWW0-F1
#
_cell.length_a   1.000
_cell.length_b   1.000
_cell.length_c   1.000
_cell.angle_alpha   90.00
_cell.angle_beta   90.00
_cell.angle_gamma   90.00
#
_symmetry.space_group_name_H-M   'P 1'
#
loop_
_entity.id
_entity.type
_entity.pdbx_description
1 polymer ?
#
loop_
_entity_poly.entity_id
_entity_poly.type
_entity_poly.pdbx_seq_one_letter_code
_entity_poly.pdbx_strand_id
1 'polypeptide(L)'
;MTKIENLFDKAMSGKGHRPVTNQEKIIEEILAEREYQDHKWGGPEHDDTHSNHDWGVYIIKHLGKAFAKPLEFRTQMIKVAALAVAAAEWHDRGQRK
;
A
#
# COMPACT_ATOMS: atom_id res chain seq x y z
N MET A 1 -33.94 0.00 24.52
CA MET A 1 -32.79 -0.84 24.16
C MET A 1 -33.07 -2.26 24.61
N THR A 2 -33.12 -3.19 23.65
CA THR A 2 -33.57 -4.57 23.91
C THR A 2 -32.41 -5.43 24.40
N LYS A 3 -32.74 -6.51 25.12
CA LYS A 3 -31.79 -7.45 25.73
C LYS A 3 -30.77 -8.05 24.72
N ILE A 4 -31.06 -7.96 23.42
CA ILE A 4 -30.22 -8.44 22.31
C ILE A 4 -29.09 -7.45 21.98
N GLU A 5 -29.34 -6.14 22.03
CA GLU A 5 -28.29 -5.11 21.81
C GLU A 5 -27.20 -5.21 22.88
N ASN A 6 -27.61 -5.42 24.15
CA ASN A 6 -26.69 -5.60 25.27
C ASN A 6 -25.84 -6.89 25.21
N LEU A 7 -26.28 -7.92 24.46
CA LEU A 7 -25.50 -9.15 24.30
C LEU A 7 -24.44 -9.01 23.21
N PHE A 8 -24.72 -8.25 22.16
CA PHE A 8 -23.73 -7.92 21.12
C PHE A 8 -22.60 -7.06 21.66
N ASP A 9 -22.93 -6.01 22.43
CA ASP A 9 -21.92 -5.13 23.02
C ASP A 9 -21.03 -5.85 24.04
N LYS A 10 -21.61 -6.76 24.83
CA LYS A 10 -20.89 -7.56 25.83
C LYS A 10 -20.02 -8.67 25.22
N ALA A 11 -20.37 -9.19 24.05
CA ALA A 11 -19.55 -10.15 23.32
C ALA A 11 -18.35 -9.49 22.63
N MET A 12 -18.50 -8.23 22.20
CA MET A 12 -17.45 -7.45 21.55
C MET A 12 -16.53 -6.70 22.52
N SER A 13 -16.90 -6.58 23.80
CA SER A 13 -16.07 -5.93 24.83
C SER A 13 -14.89 -6.77 25.33
N GLY A 14 -14.73 -8.01 24.84
CA GLY A 14 -13.71 -8.98 25.32
C GLY A 14 -12.37 -8.96 24.59
N LYS A 15 -12.24 -8.23 23.47
CA LYS A 15 -10.96 -7.95 22.81
C LYS A 15 -10.86 -6.45 22.64
N GLY A 16 -9.98 -5.80 23.40
CA GLY A 16 -9.83 -4.36 23.42
C GLY A 16 -9.78 -3.78 22.01
N HIS A 17 -10.82 -3.03 21.64
CA HIS A 17 -10.85 -2.28 20.39
C HIS A 17 -9.84 -1.14 20.49
N ARG A 18 -8.59 -1.41 20.09
CA ARG A 18 -7.58 -0.36 19.97
C ARG A 18 -7.93 0.49 18.75
N PRO A 19 -7.97 1.83 18.88
CA PRO A 19 -8.20 2.68 17.72
C PRO A 19 -7.11 2.45 16.68
N VAL A 20 -7.53 2.30 15.42
CA VAL A 20 -6.62 2.18 14.27
C VAL A 20 -5.76 3.44 14.19
N THR A 21 -4.44 3.27 14.20
CA THR A 21 -3.48 4.36 14.05
C THR A 21 -3.51 4.95 12.64
N ASN A 22 -3.02 6.18 12.51
CA ASN A 22 -2.78 6.76 11.19
C ASN A 22 -1.77 5.94 10.37
N GLN A 23 -0.81 5.27 11.02
CA GLN A 23 0.15 4.43 10.32
C GLN A 23 -0.52 3.21 9.69
N GLU A 24 -1.41 2.52 10.42
CA GLU A 24 -2.17 1.38 9.88
C GLU A 24 -3.01 1.81 8.67
N LYS A 25 -3.69 2.95 8.73
CA LYS A 25 -4.45 3.51 7.58
C LYS A 25 -3.54 3.80 6.38
N ILE A 26 -2.36 4.37 6.61
CA ILE A 26 -1.39 4.63 5.53
C ILE A 26 -0.90 3.33 4.91
N ILE A 27 -0.63 2.30 5.72
CA ILE A 27 -0.24 0.98 5.22
C ILE A 27 -1.37 0.36 4.39
N GLU A 28 -2.62 0.43 4.84
CA GLU A 28 -3.78 -0.03 4.07
C GLU A 28 -3.89 0.68 2.72
N GLU A 29 -3.66 2.00 2.67
CA GLU A 29 -3.65 2.76 1.41
C GLU A 29 -2.51 2.36 0.48
N ILE A 30 -1.32 2.06 1.02
CA ILE A 30 -0.18 1.56 0.22
C ILE A 30 -0.53 0.21 -0.40
N LEU A 31 -1.14 -0.69 0.38
CA LEU A 31 -1.58 -2.00 -0.11
C LEU A 31 -2.67 -1.88 -1.18
N ALA A 32 -3.63 -0.98 -0.98
CA ALA A 32 -4.68 -0.72 -1.97
C ALA A 32 -4.13 -0.13 -3.28
N GLU A 33 -3.15 0.79 -3.19
CA GLU A 33 -2.47 1.30 -4.39
C GLU A 33 -1.65 0.19 -5.06
N ARG A 34 -0.96 -0.68 -4.31
CA ARG A 34 -0.21 -1.82 -4.87
C ARG A 34 -1.13 -2.77 -5.64
N GLU A 35 -2.28 -3.10 -5.07
CA GLU A 35 -3.31 -3.91 -5.72
C GLU A 35 -3.83 -3.22 -6.99
N TYR A 36 -4.10 -1.92 -6.94
CA TYR A 36 -4.50 -1.15 -8.13
C TYR A 36 -3.44 -1.22 -9.24
N GLN A 37 -2.16 -1.13 -8.88
CA GLN A 37 -1.04 -1.23 -9.81
C GLN A 37 -0.95 -2.60 -10.48
N ASP A 38 -1.15 -3.69 -9.72
CA ASP A 38 -1.19 -5.05 -10.26
C ASP A 38 -2.27 -5.21 -11.31
N HIS A 39 -3.51 -4.80 -10.98
CA HIS A 39 -4.63 -4.86 -11.90
C HIS A 39 -4.41 -4.03 -13.16
N LYS A 40 -3.73 -2.89 -13.02
CA LYS A 40 -3.49 -1.95 -14.13
C LYS A 40 -2.41 -2.41 -15.10
N TRP A 41 -1.34 -2.99 -14.57
CA TRP A 41 -0.12 -3.25 -15.35
C TRP A 41 0.14 -4.72 -15.64
N GLY A 42 -0.58 -5.64 -14.98
CA GLY A 42 -0.45 -7.08 -15.21
C GLY A 42 0.35 -7.81 -14.14
N GLY A 43 0.40 -7.26 -12.93
CA GLY A 43 0.88 -7.98 -11.76
C GLY A 43 2.37 -8.33 -11.76
N PRO A 44 2.76 -9.36 -10.97
CA PRO A 44 4.12 -9.85 -10.89
C PRO A 44 4.76 -10.21 -12.24
N GLU A 45 3.97 -10.71 -13.20
CA GLU A 45 4.46 -11.07 -14.54
C GLU A 45 4.96 -9.85 -15.32
N HIS A 46 4.27 -8.71 -15.20
CA HIS A 46 4.73 -7.45 -15.76
C HIS A 46 5.94 -6.91 -14.99
N ASP A 47 5.92 -7.00 -13.67
CA ASP A 47 7.00 -6.54 -12.81
C ASP A 47 8.33 -7.23 -13.12
N ASP A 48 8.28 -8.53 -13.44
CA ASP A 48 9.42 -9.36 -13.80
C ASP A 48 10.08 -8.98 -15.14
N THR A 49 9.46 -8.07 -15.92
CA THR A 49 10.05 -7.51 -17.15
C THR A 49 10.95 -6.30 -16.91
N HIS A 50 10.98 -5.75 -15.69
CA HIS A 50 11.76 -4.56 -15.33
C HIS A 50 13.15 -4.90 -14.79
N SER A 51 14.05 -3.92 -14.92
CA SER A 51 15.35 -3.90 -14.25
C SER A 51 15.30 -3.08 -12.95
N ASN A 52 16.34 -3.20 -12.12
CA ASN A 52 16.54 -2.34 -10.96
C ASN A 52 16.57 -0.84 -11.32
N HIS A 53 17.09 -0.51 -12.51
CA HIS A 53 17.10 0.87 -13.00
C HIS A 53 15.69 1.38 -13.31
N ASP A 54 14.84 0.56 -13.93
CA ASP A 54 13.46 0.94 -14.28
C ASP A 54 12.64 1.27 -13.03
N TRP A 55 12.77 0.45 -11.97
CA TRP A 55 12.16 0.72 -10.66
C TRP A 55 12.59 2.08 -10.09
N GLY A 56 13.89 2.38 -10.13
CA GLY A 56 14.41 3.68 -9.71
C GLY A 56 13.80 4.85 -10.49
N VAL A 57 13.69 4.72 -11.82
CA VAL A 57 13.06 5.73 -12.69
C VAL A 57 11.59 5.95 -12.34
N TYR A 58 10.82 4.89 -12.09
CA TYR A 58 9.40 5.01 -11.73
C TYR A 58 9.21 5.71 -10.38
N ILE A 59 10.04 5.39 -9.38
CA ILE A 59 10.03 6.06 -8.08
C ILE A 59 10.37 7.55 -8.24
N ILE A 60 11.45 7.88 -8.95
CA ILE A 60 11.86 9.27 -9.19
C ILE A 60 10.76 10.06 -9.91
N LYS A 61 10.06 9.45 -10.87
CA LYS A 61 8.94 10.08 -11.58
C LYS A 61 7.82 10.50 -10.64
N HIS A 62 7.46 9.68 -9.65
CA HIS A 62 6.43 10.01 -8.67
C HIS A 62 6.93 11.01 -7.61
N LEU A 63 8.19 10.92 -7.18
CA LEU A 63 8.83 11.92 -6.33
C LEU A 63 8.85 13.31 -7.01
N GLY A 64 9.22 13.38 -8.29
CA GLY A 64 9.22 14.62 -9.05
C GLY A 64 7.82 15.26 -9.12
N LYS A 65 6.76 14.46 -9.28
CA LYS A 65 5.38 14.95 -9.20
C LYS A 65 5.02 15.47 -7.80
N ALA A 66 5.47 14.79 -6.75
CA ALA A 66 5.22 15.20 -5.36
C ALA A 66 5.80 16.60 -5.09
N PHE A 67 7.01 16.88 -5.60
CA PHE A 67 7.65 18.18 -5.44
C PHE A 67 7.08 19.26 -6.35
N ALA A 68 6.67 18.90 -7.58
CA ALA A 68 6.06 19.85 -8.50
C ALA A 68 4.63 20.28 -8.10
N LYS A 69 3.92 19.43 -7.34
CA LYS A 69 2.51 19.65 -6.98
C LYS A 69 2.28 19.36 -5.49
N PRO A 70 2.47 20.35 -4.61
CA PRO A 70 2.38 20.16 -3.15
C PRO A 70 1.03 19.57 -2.67
N LEU A 71 -0.08 19.91 -3.33
CA LEU A 71 -1.40 19.35 -3.00
C LEU A 71 -1.52 17.86 -3.28
N GLU A 72 -0.71 17.32 -4.20
CA GLU A 72 -0.66 15.88 -4.50
C GLU A 72 0.40 15.14 -3.67
N PHE A 73 1.18 15.83 -2.81
CA PHE A 73 2.34 15.26 -2.13
C PHE A 73 2.03 13.94 -1.43
N ARG A 74 1.01 13.90 -0.56
CA ARG A 74 0.63 12.68 0.18
C ARG A 74 0.28 11.54 -0.79
N THR A 75 -0.54 11.80 -1.79
CA THR A 75 -0.95 10.80 -2.78
C THR A 75 0.25 10.28 -3.59
N GLN A 76 1.17 11.15 -3.99
CA GLN A 76 2.38 10.71 -4.69
C GLN A 76 3.31 9.90 -3.78
N MET A 77 3.39 10.20 -2.48
CA MET A 77 4.16 9.41 -1.51
C MET A 77 3.57 8.01 -1.31
N ILE A 78 2.24 7.84 -1.31
CA ILE A 78 1.61 6.51 -1.31
C ILE A 78 2.02 5.71 -2.56
N LYS A 79 2.04 6.35 -3.73
CA LYS A 79 2.46 5.71 -4.99
C LYS A 79 3.94 5.32 -4.99
N VAL A 80 4.80 6.18 -4.44
CA VAL A 80 6.22 5.87 -4.24
C VAL A 80 6.39 4.65 -3.34
N ALA A 81 5.66 4.60 -2.22
CA ALA A 81 5.73 3.46 -1.30
C ALA A 81 5.22 2.17 -1.96
N ALA A 82 4.12 2.21 -2.71
CA ALA A 82 3.62 1.05 -3.45
C ALA A 82 4.61 0.55 -4.52
N LEU A 83 5.27 1.46 -5.24
CA LEU A 83 6.34 1.10 -6.19
C LEU A 83 7.57 0.50 -5.49
N ALA A 84 7.91 0.98 -4.30
CA ALA A 84 9.00 0.41 -3.51
C ALA A 84 8.67 -1.01 -3.03
N VAL A 85 7.41 -1.29 -2.67
CA VAL A 85 6.94 -2.65 -2.37
C VAL A 85 7.06 -3.54 -3.60
N ALA A 86 6.54 -3.11 -4.76
CA ALA A 86 6.64 -3.87 -6.01
C ALA A 86 8.10 -4.21 -6.39
N ALA A 87 9.01 -3.24 -6.25
CA ALA A 87 10.43 -3.43 -6.52
C ALA A 87 11.09 -4.43 -5.55
N ALA A 88 10.73 -4.41 -4.26
CA ALA A 88 11.21 -5.38 -3.28
C ALA A 88 10.69 -6.79 -3.58
N GLU A 89 9.40 -6.93 -3.92
CA GLU A 89 8.80 -8.21 -4.32
C GLU A 89 9.47 -8.78 -5.57
N TRP A 90 9.72 -7.96 -6.59
CA TRP A 90 10.48 -8.33 -7.78
C TRP A 90 11.89 -8.83 -7.44
N HIS A 91 12.61 -8.10 -6.58
CA HIS A 91 13.96 -8.48 -6.17
C HIS A 91 13.96 -9.83 -5.43
N ASP A 92 13.05 -10.01 -4.49
CA ASP A 92 12.90 -11.24 -3.70
C ASP A 92 12.55 -12.45 -4.57
N ARG A 93 11.74 -12.28 -5.63
CA ARG A 93 11.47 -13.35 -6.61
C ARG A 93 12.73 -13.73 -7.39
N GLY A 94 13.57 -12.75 -7.74
CA GLY A 94 14.83 -12.95 -8.45
C GLY A 94 15.88 -13.73 -7.65
N GLN A 95 15.91 -13.58 -6.32
CA GLN A 95 16.87 -14.26 -5.42
C GLN A 95 16.51 -15.72 -5.10
N ARG A 96 15.34 -16.21 -5.53
CA ARG A 96 14.87 -17.60 -5.28
C ARG A 96 15.22 -18.59 -6.39
N LYS A 97 16.06 -18.20 -7.36
CA LYS A 97 16.57 -19.05 -8.45
C LYS A 97 17.97 -19.56 -8.11
#